data_AF-A0A7W8D4D8-F1
#
_entry.id   AF-A0A7W8D4D8-F1
#
_cell.length_a   1.000
_cell.length_b   1.000
_cell.length_c   1.000
_cell.angle_alpha   90.00
_cell.angle_beta   90.00
_cell.angle_gamma   90.00
#
_symmetry.space_group_name_H-M   'P 1'
#
loop_
_entity.id
_entity.type
_entity.pdbx_description
1 polymer ?
#
loop_
_entity_poly.entity_id
_entity_poly.type
_entity_poly.pdbx_seq_one_letter_code
_entity_poly.pdbx_strand_id
1 'polypeptide(L)'
;MKKILIRFLTAIIGVSCVGCTKDKSDMGLDVSQMKSICELATIECYYHNVAKYKDDDVEGILWWKKDRNFWMEYSGVVTVGIDISQIDIDVHDESVTITIPPAEILGVKVDETSLTEDSFVIAENSAKVEAEHQTEAFKDAQNDMEKEAKNNSTLLSSAQQRAQKLLTDYIDNIGKQTGKEYTITWKYIDNSENSNTE
;
A
#
# COMPACT_ATOMS: atom_id res chain seq x y z
N MET A 1 -21.37 63.09 -23.31
CA MET A 1 -21.80 61.98 -22.43
C MET A 1 -21.00 60.69 -22.64
N LYS A 2 -20.67 60.27 -23.87
CA LYS A 2 -19.86 59.05 -24.14
C LYS A 2 -18.43 59.06 -23.56
N LYS A 3 -17.76 60.22 -23.53
CA LYS A 3 -16.37 60.35 -23.00
C LYS A 3 -16.27 60.31 -21.46
N ILE A 4 -17.37 60.59 -20.76
CA ILE A 4 -17.44 60.52 -19.28
C ILE A 4 -17.74 59.08 -18.83
N LEU A 5 -18.60 58.37 -19.58
CA LEU A 5 -18.84 56.93 -19.36
C LEU A 5 -17.57 56.08 -19.53
N ILE A 6 -16.73 56.41 -20.52
CA ILE A 6 -15.49 55.66 -20.79
C ILE A 6 -14.48 55.80 -19.64
N ARG A 7 -14.39 56.99 -19.00
CA ARG A 7 -13.47 57.20 -17.88
C ARG A 7 -13.95 56.56 -16.57
N PHE A 8 -15.26 56.38 -16.40
CA PHE A 8 -15.79 55.61 -15.27
C PHE A 8 -15.55 54.10 -15.43
N LEU A 9 -15.55 53.58 -16.67
CA LEU A 9 -15.30 52.16 -16.93
C LEU A 9 -13.84 51.75 -16.71
N THR A 10 -12.88 52.67 -16.92
CA THR A 10 -11.45 52.39 -16.68
C THR A 10 -11.08 52.49 -15.19
N ALA A 11 -11.86 53.19 -14.36
CA ALA A 11 -11.62 53.31 -12.93
C ALA A 11 -12.05 52.07 -12.12
N ILE A 12 -12.98 51.26 -12.65
CA ILE A 12 -13.51 50.06 -11.98
C ILE A 12 -12.58 48.84 -12.16
N ILE A 13 -11.74 48.82 -13.20
CA ILE A 13 -10.81 47.70 -13.48
C ILE A 13 -9.54 47.75 -12.60
N GLY A 14 -9.28 48.87 -11.91
CA GLY A 14 -8.10 49.03 -11.06
C GLY A 14 -8.20 48.46 -9.64
N VAL A 15 -9.38 48.01 -9.19
CA VAL A 15 -9.63 47.63 -7.78
C VAL A 15 -10.19 46.21 -7.68
N SER A 16 -9.51 45.24 -8.29
CA SER A 16 -9.87 43.82 -8.10
C SER A 16 -8.67 42.89 -7.92
N CYS A 17 -7.47 43.44 -7.70
CA CYS A 17 -6.29 42.66 -7.31
C CYS A 17 -5.88 42.96 -5.87
N VAL A 18 -6.84 43.02 -4.94
CA VAL A 18 -6.52 42.69 -3.54
C VAL A 18 -6.54 41.18 -3.49
N GLY A 19 -5.46 40.57 -3.98
CA GLY A 19 -5.18 39.19 -3.63
C GLY A 19 -5.18 39.12 -2.12
N CYS A 20 -6.06 38.31 -1.54
CA CYS A 20 -5.88 37.88 -0.17
C CYS A 20 -4.49 37.24 -0.13
N THR A 21 -3.51 37.98 0.36
CA THR A 21 -2.34 37.42 1.01
C THR A 21 -2.91 36.67 2.20
N LYS A 22 -3.38 35.45 1.97
CA LYS A 22 -3.39 34.47 3.05
C LYS A 22 -1.94 34.48 3.50
N ASP A 23 -1.72 34.86 4.75
CA ASP A 23 -0.43 34.72 5.41
C ASP A 23 0.17 33.42 4.92
N LYS A 24 1.38 33.49 4.36
CA LYS A 24 2.15 32.30 4.01
C LYS A 24 2.14 31.47 5.27
N SER A 25 1.27 30.46 5.33
CA SER A 25 1.28 29.45 6.37
C SER A 25 2.72 29.03 6.47
N ASP A 26 3.27 29.10 7.68
CA ASP A 26 4.63 28.71 7.99
C ASP A 26 5.02 27.51 7.14
N MET A 27 5.81 27.74 6.08
CA MET A 27 6.02 26.78 4.99
C MET A 27 7.10 25.78 5.43
N GLY A 28 7.07 25.38 6.70
CA GLY A 28 8.00 24.43 7.28
C GLY A 28 7.63 22.99 6.92
N LEU A 29 8.48 22.07 7.35
CA LEU A 29 8.17 20.66 7.29
C LEU A 29 6.99 20.34 8.21
N ASP A 30 5.95 19.77 7.64
CA ASP A 30 4.82 19.20 8.39
C ASP A 30 5.02 17.69 8.57
N VAL A 31 5.24 17.25 9.81
CA VAL A 31 5.40 15.83 10.18
C VAL A 31 4.15 15.01 9.83
N SER A 32 2.96 15.59 9.89
CA SER A 32 1.72 14.93 9.49
C SER A 32 1.75 14.58 8.00
N GLN A 33 2.17 15.53 7.15
CA GLN A 33 2.32 15.30 5.71
C GLN A 33 3.38 14.25 5.41
N MET A 34 4.49 14.25 6.15
CA MET A 34 5.53 13.23 6.02
C MET A 34 4.98 11.83 6.36
N LYS A 35 4.19 11.70 7.44
CA LYS A 35 3.53 10.43 7.77
C LYS A 35 2.54 9.99 6.69
N SER A 36 1.74 10.91 6.15
CA SER A 36 0.83 10.61 5.03
C SER A 36 1.58 10.18 3.76
N ILE A 37 2.77 10.75 3.50
CA ILE A 37 3.62 10.29 2.38
C ILE A 37 4.02 8.83 2.58
N CYS A 38 4.45 8.44 3.79
CA CYS A 38 4.79 7.05 4.08
C CYS A 38 3.60 6.10 3.98
N GLU A 39 2.43 6.52 4.47
CA GLU A 39 1.18 5.76 4.38
C GLU A 39 0.80 5.46 2.93
N LEU A 40 1.00 6.44 2.03
CA LEU A 40 0.69 6.34 0.61
C LEU A 40 1.83 5.73 -0.23
N ALA A 41 3.03 5.60 0.34
CA ALA A 41 4.21 5.08 -0.35
C ALA A 41 4.20 3.55 -0.46
N THR A 42 3.11 3.00 -0.98
CA THR A 42 2.92 1.54 -1.11
C THR A 42 3.31 1.03 -2.49
N ILE A 43 3.60 -0.27 -2.56
CA ILE A 43 3.75 -1.05 -3.80
C ILE A 43 2.61 -2.06 -3.83
N GLU A 44 1.84 -2.07 -4.90
CA GLU A 44 0.84 -3.10 -5.18
C GLU A 44 1.47 -4.19 -6.06
N CYS A 45 1.42 -5.43 -5.59
CA CYS A 45 1.89 -6.60 -6.32
C CYS A 45 0.69 -7.44 -6.75
N TYR A 46 0.51 -7.58 -8.06
CA TYR A 46 -0.61 -8.32 -8.63
C TYR A 46 -0.22 -9.77 -8.89
N TYR A 47 -1.05 -10.69 -8.42
CA TYR A 47 -0.88 -12.14 -8.52
C TYR A 47 -1.97 -12.74 -9.40
N HIS A 48 -1.59 -13.78 -10.14
CA HIS A 48 -2.48 -14.69 -10.85
C HIS A 48 -1.99 -16.11 -10.55
N ASN A 49 -2.78 -16.90 -9.82
CA ASN A 49 -2.35 -18.20 -9.34
C ASN A 49 -3.53 -19.18 -9.21
N VAL A 50 -3.24 -20.41 -8.83
CA VAL A 50 -4.22 -21.49 -8.67
C VAL A 50 -4.10 -22.09 -7.27
N ALA A 51 -5.16 -21.93 -6.47
CA ALA A 51 -5.29 -22.61 -5.19
C ALA A 51 -5.70 -24.07 -5.45
N LYS A 52 -5.04 -25.02 -4.77
CA LYS A 52 -5.27 -26.46 -4.94
C LYS A 52 -5.87 -27.02 -3.67
N TYR A 53 -7.10 -27.50 -3.77
CA TYR A 53 -7.76 -28.18 -2.67
C TYR A 53 -7.63 -29.68 -2.83
N LYS A 54 -7.21 -30.35 -1.76
CA LYS A 54 -7.10 -31.81 -1.70
C LYS A 54 -7.47 -32.32 -0.31
N ASP A 55 -8.45 -33.21 -0.25
CA ASP A 55 -8.85 -33.93 0.96
C ASP A 55 -9.09 -35.40 0.60
N ASP A 56 -8.38 -36.31 1.28
CA ASP A 56 -8.31 -37.71 0.90
C ASP A 56 -9.41 -38.52 1.63
N ASP A 57 -9.97 -39.54 0.95
CA ASP A 57 -10.85 -40.54 1.58
C ASP A 57 -12.16 -40.00 2.22
N VAL A 58 -12.72 -38.88 1.72
CA VAL A 58 -13.82 -38.14 2.36
C VAL A 58 -15.23 -38.71 2.14
N GLU A 59 -15.43 -39.50 1.09
CA GLU A 59 -16.73 -40.09 0.75
C GLU A 59 -16.56 -41.57 0.39
N GLY A 60 -17.44 -42.44 0.88
CA GLY A 60 -17.47 -43.86 0.53
C GLY A 60 -17.33 -44.82 1.71
N ILE A 61 -17.30 -46.13 1.42
CA ILE A 61 -17.25 -47.20 2.41
C ILE A 61 -16.18 -48.21 2.03
N LEU A 62 -15.37 -48.63 3.01
CA LEU A 62 -14.34 -49.67 2.89
C LEU A 62 -13.30 -49.35 1.81
N TRP A 63 -13.27 -50.09 0.69
CA TRP A 63 -12.30 -49.92 -0.41
C TRP A 63 -12.77 -48.95 -1.51
N TRP A 64 -14.01 -48.46 -1.43
CA TRP A 64 -14.61 -47.58 -2.43
C TRP A 64 -14.68 -46.15 -1.91
N LYS A 65 -13.52 -45.57 -1.60
CA LYS A 65 -13.40 -44.20 -1.12
C LYS A 65 -13.12 -43.23 -2.26
N LYS A 66 -13.53 -41.98 -2.09
CA LYS A 66 -13.32 -40.87 -3.02
C LYS A 66 -12.65 -39.72 -2.29
N ASP A 67 -11.67 -39.14 -2.97
CA ASP A 67 -11.02 -37.90 -2.57
C ASP A 67 -11.84 -36.70 -3.05
N ARG A 68 -11.66 -35.55 -2.41
CA ARG A 68 -12.12 -34.26 -2.89
C ARG A 68 -10.93 -33.50 -3.45
N ASN A 69 -10.94 -33.26 -4.76
CA ASN A 69 -9.88 -32.53 -5.44
C ASN A 69 -10.49 -31.46 -6.36
N PHE A 70 -10.12 -30.21 -6.14
CA PHE A 70 -10.46 -29.14 -7.07
C PHE A 70 -9.39 -28.04 -7.09
N TRP A 71 -9.42 -27.25 -8.15
CA TRP A 71 -8.55 -26.10 -8.37
C TRP A 71 -9.41 -24.85 -8.48
N MET A 72 -8.93 -23.77 -7.88
CA MET A 72 -9.51 -22.45 -8.00
C MET A 72 -8.46 -21.51 -8.56
N GLU A 73 -8.60 -21.11 -9.82
CA GLU A 73 -7.84 -20.00 -10.39
C GLU A 73 -8.32 -18.69 -9.75
N TYR A 74 -7.38 -17.83 -9.40
CA TYR A 74 -7.67 -16.55 -8.78
C TYR A 74 -6.64 -15.50 -9.16
N SER A 75 -7.09 -14.25 -9.11
CA SER A 75 -6.24 -13.07 -9.16
C SER A 75 -6.31 -12.35 -7.82
N GLY A 76 -5.28 -11.59 -7.49
CA GLY A 76 -5.28 -10.79 -6.27
C GLY A 76 -4.19 -9.75 -6.23
N VAL A 77 -4.24 -8.92 -5.21
CA VAL A 77 -3.26 -7.87 -4.97
C VAL A 77 -2.75 -7.97 -3.54
N VAL A 78 -1.44 -7.83 -3.39
CA VAL A 78 -0.77 -7.65 -2.11
C VAL A 78 -0.23 -6.23 -2.04
N THR A 79 -0.62 -5.50 -1.02
CA THR A 79 -0.14 -4.14 -0.74
C THR A 79 1.03 -4.22 0.23
N VAL A 80 2.19 -3.73 -0.21
CA VAL A 80 3.43 -3.69 0.58
C VAL A 80 3.77 -2.23 0.89
N GLY A 81 4.16 -1.94 2.12
CA GLY A 81 4.49 -0.57 2.52
C GLY A 81 5.06 -0.52 3.93
N ILE A 82 5.09 0.68 4.51
CA ILE A 82 5.66 0.92 5.83
C ILE A 82 4.54 1.05 6.84
N ASP A 83 4.63 0.30 7.94
CA ASP A 83 3.76 0.53 9.09
C ASP A 83 4.07 1.88 9.72
N ILE A 84 3.16 2.83 9.52
CA ILE A 84 3.28 4.20 10.03
C ILE A 84 3.33 4.28 11.56
N SER A 85 2.81 3.27 12.26
CA SER A 85 2.84 3.23 13.72
C SER A 85 4.26 3.04 14.26
N GLN A 86 5.16 2.51 13.44
CA GLN A 86 6.57 2.24 13.75
C GLN A 86 7.51 3.33 13.20
N ILE A 87 6.98 4.37 12.52
CA ILE A 87 7.76 5.50 12.03
C ILE A 87 7.88 6.58 13.12
N ASP A 88 9.11 7.04 13.33
CA ASP A 88 9.41 8.22 14.15
C ASP A 88 10.09 9.30 13.32
N ILE A 89 9.66 10.55 13.48
CA ILE A 89 10.14 11.70 12.72
C ILE A 89 10.36 12.83 13.71
N ASP A 90 11.61 13.27 13.79
CA ASP A 90 12.03 14.38 14.62
C ASP A 90 12.60 15.49 13.74
N VAL A 91 12.09 16.71 13.94
CA VAL A 91 12.50 17.91 13.19
C VAL A 91 13.00 18.94 14.19
N HIS A 92 14.27 19.29 14.06
CA HIS A 92 14.94 20.30 14.86
C HIS A 92 15.68 21.27 13.94
N ASP A 93 15.13 22.48 13.80
CA ASP A 93 15.60 23.50 12.85
C ASP A 93 15.67 22.99 11.40
N GLU A 94 16.89 22.75 10.90
CA GLU A 94 17.16 22.20 9.56
C GLU A 94 17.67 20.76 9.62
N SER A 95 17.68 20.14 10.80
CA SER A 95 17.99 18.73 10.99
C SER A 95 16.72 17.90 11.04
N VAL A 96 16.64 16.85 10.21
CA VAL A 96 15.51 15.93 10.15
C VAL A 96 16.02 14.52 10.44
N THR A 97 15.55 13.90 11.52
CA THR A 97 15.86 12.49 11.82
C THR A 97 14.62 11.65 11.56
N ILE A 98 14.78 10.61 10.73
CA ILE A 98 13.69 9.71 10.35
C ILE A 98 14.08 8.29 10.71
N THR A 99 13.31 7.69 11.62
CA THR A 99 13.39 6.27 11.91
C THR A 99 12.37 5.54 11.04
N ILE A 100 12.86 4.69 10.14
CA ILE A 100 12.05 3.95 9.18
C ILE A 100 12.18 2.43 9.43
N PRO A 101 11.06 1.72 9.66
CA PRO A 101 11.08 0.26 9.79
C PRO A 101 11.24 -0.40 8.42
N PRO A 102 11.52 -1.72 8.36
CA PRO A 102 11.40 -2.47 7.12
C PRO A 102 9.95 -2.43 6.63
N ALA A 103 9.76 -2.55 5.32
CA ALA A 103 8.42 -2.69 4.77
C ALA A 103 7.82 -4.04 5.13
N GLU A 104 6.50 -4.09 5.20
CA GLU A 104 5.72 -5.27 5.49
C GLU A 104 4.49 -5.37 4.58
N ILE A 105 3.76 -6.48 4.71
CA ILE A 105 2.49 -6.65 4.02
C ILE A 105 1.40 -5.92 4.79
N LEU A 106 0.84 -4.88 4.16
CA LEU A 106 -0.21 -4.06 4.74
C LEU A 106 -1.61 -4.57 4.37
N GLY A 107 -1.73 -5.34 3.29
CA GLY A 107 -3.00 -5.88 2.84
C GLY A 107 -2.85 -6.99 1.81
N VAL A 108 -3.80 -7.90 1.83
CA VAL A 108 -3.93 -9.01 0.87
C VAL A 108 -5.39 -9.06 0.47
N LYS A 109 -5.66 -9.08 -0.83
CA LYS A 109 -7.02 -9.12 -1.35
C LYS A 109 -7.08 -9.96 -2.61
N VAL A 110 -7.92 -10.99 -2.59
CA VAL A 110 -8.33 -11.69 -3.81
C VAL A 110 -9.31 -10.80 -4.58
N ASP A 111 -9.13 -10.74 -5.90
CA ASP A 111 -10.07 -10.11 -6.79
C ASP A 111 -11.27 -11.04 -7.01
N GLU A 112 -12.39 -10.73 -6.34
CA GLU A 112 -13.63 -11.48 -6.46
C GLU A 112 -14.13 -11.58 -7.91
N THR A 113 -13.80 -10.61 -8.78
CA THR A 113 -14.22 -10.66 -10.19
C THR A 113 -13.49 -11.73 -11.00
N SER A 114 -12.36 -12.22 -10.50
CA SER A 114 -11.63 -13.35 -11.08
C SER A 114 -12.26 -14.71 -10.74
N LEU A 115 -13.13 -14.77 -9.73
CA LEU A 115 -13.78 -15.99 -9.27
C LEU A 115 -15.08 -16.22 -10.05
N THR A 116 -14.95 -16.88 -11.20
CA THR A 116 -16.08 -17.21 -12.10
C THR A 116 -16.36 -18.71 -12.07
N GLU A 117 -17.46 -19.17 -12.67
CA GLU A 117 -17.70 -20.63 -12.78
C GLU A 117 -16.54 -21.35 -13.48
N ASP A 118 -15.95 -20.73 -14.49
CA ASP A 118 -14.82 -21.27 -15.25
C ASP A 118 -13.49 -21.26 -14.48
N SER A 119 -13.40 -20.50 -13.38
CA SER A 119 -12.20 -20.48 -12.54
C SER A 119 -12.12 -21.66 -11.58
N PHE A 120 -13.17 -22.51 -11.51
CA PHE A 120 -13.19 -23.72 -10.70
C PHE A 120 -13.12 -24.97 -11.57
N VAL A 121 -12.12 -25.81 -11.32
CA VAL A 121 -11.98 -27.11 -11.98
C VAL A 121 -12.07 -28.20 -10.92
N ILE A 122 -13.09 -29.06 -11.00
CA ILE A 122 -13.24 -30.21 -10.11
C ILE A 122 -12.66 -31.44 -10.81
N ALA A 123 -11.85 -32.22 -10.11
CA ALA A 123 -11.26 -33.44 -10.66
C ALA A 123 -12.35 -34.46 -11.04
N GLU A 124 -12.09 -35.25 -12.09
CA GLU A 124 -12.95 -36.38 -12.44
C GLU A 124 -13.05 -37.36 -11.25
N ASN A 125 -14.28 -37.82 -10.95
CA ASN A 125 -14.60 -38.69 -9.81
C ASN A 125 -14.36 -38.09 -8.41
N SER A 126 -14.16 -36.78 -8.28
CA SER A 126 -14.08 -36.10 -6.98
C SER A 126 -15.38 -36.24 -6.18
N ALA A 127 -15.27 -36.29 -4.86
CA ALA A 127 -16.38 -36.05 -3.94
C ALA A 127 -16.94 -34.64 -4.13
N LYS A 128 -18.19 -34.43 -3.68
CA LYS A 128 -18.91 -33.15 -3.85
C LYS A 128 -18.16 -32.00 -3.15
N VAL A 129 -18.07 -30.87 -3.85
CA VAL A 129 -17.51 -29.61 -3.33
C VAL A 129 -18.65 -28.76 -2.77
N GLU A 130 -18.63 -28.54 -1.46
CA GLU A 130 -19.50 -27.60 -0.73
C GLU A 130 -18.80 -26.25 -0.49
N ALA A 131 -19.57 -25.24 -0.05
CA ALA A 131 -19.10 -23.88 0.20
C ALA A 131 -17.95 -23.77 1.22
N GLU A 132 -17.88 -24.66 2.21
CA GLU A 132 -16.80 -24.68 3.20
C GLU A 132 -15.43 -24.94 2.57
N HIS A 133 -15.34 -25.86 1.61
CA HIS A 133 -14.09 -26.17 0.91
C HIS A 133 -13.64 -25.01 0.01
N GLN A 134 -14.59 -24.30 -0.60
CA GLN A 134 -14.29 -23.09 -1.38
C GLN A 134 -13.77 -21.97 -0.47
N THR A 135 -14.33 -21.84 0.74
CA THR A 135 -13.85 -20.90 1.74
C THR A 135 -12.42 -21.22 2.17
N GLU A 136 -12.09 -22.50 2.34
CA GLU A 136 -10.73 -22.97 2.64
C GLU A 136 -9.76 -22.67 1.48
N ALA A 137 -10.13 -23.00 0.23
CA ALA A 137 -9.31 -22.66 -0.93
C ALA A 137 -9.10 -21.14 -1.09
N PHE A 138 -10.10 -20.33 -0.76
CA PHE A 138 -9.98 -18.86 -0.75
C PHE A 138 -9.05 -18.35 0.35
N LYS A 139 -9.06 -18.98 1.52
CA LYS A 139 -8.12 -18.68 2.59
C LYS A 139 -6.69 -19.04 2.16
N ASP A 140 -6.50 -20.19 1.54
CA ASP A 140 -5.20 -20.62 1.03
C ASP A 140 -4.67 -19.68 -0.06
N ALA A 141 -5.55 -19.23 -0.97
CA ALA A 141 -5.19 -18.22 -1.98
C ALA A 141 -4.62 -16.93 -1.35
N GLN A 142 -5.22 -16.44 -0.27
CA GLN A 142 -4.70 -15.28 0.47
C GLN A 142 -3.37 -15.58 1.16
N ASN A 143 -3.29 -16.71 1.87
CA ASN A 143 -2.07 -17.12 2.57
C ASN A 143 -0.89 -17.29 1.61
N ASP A 144 -1.11 -17.87 0.43
CA ASP A 144 -0.07 -18.11 -0.57
C ASP A 144 0.47 -16.79 -1.13
N MET A 145 -0.42 -15.85 -1.49
CA MET A 145 0.00 -14.50 -1.93
C MET A 145 0.79 -13.77 -0.84
N GLU A 146 0.29 -13.81 0.40
CA GLU A 146 0.95 -13.17 1.55
C GLU A 146 2.34 -13.76 1.77
N LYS A 147 2.45 -15.09 1.76
CA LYS A 147 3.70 -15.82 1.96
C LYS A 147 4.69 -15.54 0.85
N GLU A 148 4.25 -15.53 -0.41
CA GLU A 148 5.13 -15.22 -1.54
C GLU A 148 5.68 -13.79 -1.43
N ALA A 149 4.81 -12.82 -1.12
CA ALA A 149 5.22 -11.43 -0.94
C ALA A 149 6.15 -11.24 0.28
N LYS A 150 5.85 -11.87 1.42
CA LYS A 150 6.69 -11.83 2.65
C LYS A 150 8.09 -12.39 2.42
N ASN A 151 8.21 -13.42 1.59
CA ASN A 151 9.49 -14.04 1.29
C ASN A 151 10.28 -13.29 0.19
N ASN A 152 9.68 -12.28 -0.45
CA ASN A 152 10.34 -11.48 -1.48
C ASN A 152 11.06 -10.29 -0.85
N SER A 153 12.29 -10.51 -0.39
CA SER A 153 13.12 -9.46 0.22
C SER A 153 13.36 -8.26 -0.70
N THR A 154 13.44 -8.48 -2.02
CA THR A 154 13.61 -7.39 -3.00
C THR A 154 12.39 -6.49 -3.05
N LEU A 155 11.18 -7.07 -3.00
CA LEU A 155 9.93 -6.32 -2.93
C LEU A 155 9.85 -5.49 -1.65
N LEU A 156 10.14 -6.10 -0.49
CA LEU A 156 10.14 -5.40 0.80
C LEU A 156 11.15 -4.25 0.84
N SER A 157 12.40 -4.50 0.42
CA SER A 157 13.42 -3.45 0.34
C SER A 157 13.05 -2.34 -0.64
N SER A 158 12.43 -2.68 -1.78
CA SER A 158 11.96 -1.69 -2.75
C SER A 158 10.86 -0.79 -2.19
N ALA A 159 9.94 -1.35 -1.39
CA ALA A 159 8.89 -0.57 -0.74
C ALA A 159 9.46 0.41 0.30
N GLN A 160 10.43 -0.04 1.11
CA GLN A 160 11.13 0.84 2.06
C GLN A 160 11.88 1.97 1.36
N GLN A 161 12.63 1.66 0.29
CA GLN A 161 13.34 2.65 -0.51
C GLN A 161 12.40 3.65 -1.19
N ARG A 162 11.21 3.20 -1.61
CA ARG A 162 10.18 4.07 -2.18
C ARG A 162 9.70 5.12 -1.17
N ALA A 163 9.40 4.70 0.07
CA ALA A 163 9.03 5.63 1.15
C ALA A 163 10.17 6.61 1.46
N GLN A 164 11.40 6.10 1.58
CA GLN A 164 12.60 6.91 1.79
C GLN A 164 12.75 8.00 0.71
N LYS A 165 12.60 7.61 -0.56
CA LYS A 165 12.73 8.51 -1.69
C LYS A 165 11.65 9.59 -1.68
N LEU A 166 10.39 9.22 -1.47
CA LEU A 166 9.28 10.18 -1.49
C LEU A 166 9.39 11.20 -0.35
N LEU A 167 9.84 10.76 0.83
CA LEU A 167 10.14 11.66 1.95
C LEU A 167 11.29 12.61 1.63
N THR A 168 12.38 12.10 1.05
CA THR A 168 13.53 12.91 0.62
C THR A 168 13.10 13.96 -0.39
N ASP A 169 12.38 13.55 -1.44
CA ASP A 169 11.88 14.45 -2.47
C ASP A 169 10.98 15.55 -1.86
N TYR A 170 10.12 15.20 -0.89
CA TYR A 170 9.29 16.17 -0.18
C TYR A 170 10.11 17.18 0.63
N ILE A 171 11.03 16.71 1.46
CA ILE A 171 11.88 17.56 2.31
C ILE A 171 12.71 18.52 1.44
N ASP A 172 13.33 18.00 0.37
CA ASP A 172 14.10 18.79 -0.58
C ASP A 172 13.24 19.87 -1.25
N ASN A 173 12.01 19.53 -1.61
CA ASN A 173 11.08 20.48 -2.23
C ASN A 173 10.65 21.59 -1.27
N ILE A 174 10.41 21.27 0.01
CA ILE A 174 10.12 22.29 1.04
C ILE A 174 11.35 23.16 1.31
N GLY A 175 12.54 22.57 1.41
CA GLY A 175 13.80 23.31 1.55
C GLY A 175 14.00 24.32 0.43
N LYS A 176 13.84 23.90 -0.83
CA LYS A 176 13.91 24.79 -2.01
C LYS A 176 12.90 25.92 -1.98
N GLN A 177 11.66 25.65 -1.56
CA GLN A 177 10.59 26.65 -1.51
C GLN A 177 10.79 27.68 -0.38
N THR A 178 11.48 27.27 0.68
CA THR A 178 11.70 28.11 1.88
C THR A 178 13.09 28.72 1.97
N GLY A 179 14.01 28.31 1.10
CA GLY A 179 15.41 28.72 1.17
C GLY A 179 16.18 28.12 2.34
N LYS A 180 15.76 26.94 2.82
CA LYS A 180 16.40 26.16 3.90
C LYS A 180 17.13 24.96 3.33
N GLU A 181 18.23 24.54 3.97
CA GLU A 181 19.00 23.36 3.58
C GLU A 181 18.85 22.26 4.63
N TYR A 182 17.82 21.43 4.47
CA TYR A 182 17.57 20.33 5.39
C TYR A 182 18.63 19.22 5.28
N THR A 183 19.14 18.77 6.42
CA THR A 183 20.00 17.59 6.51
C THR A 183 19.18 16.42 7.06
N ILE A 184 19.08 15.35 6.28
CA ILE A 184 18.31 14.15 6.64
C ILE A 184 19.23 13.08 7.22
N THR A 185 18.88 12.59 8.42
CA THR A 185 19.52 11.44 9.07
C THR A 185 18.54 10.27 9.10
N TRP A 186 18.92 9.15 8.48
CA TRP A 186 18.12 7.93 8.46
C TRP A 186 18.55 6.97 9.57
N LYS A 187 17.57 6.45 10.33
CA LYS A 187 17.73 5.35 11.28
C LYS A 187 16.86 4.18 10.81
N TYR A 188 17.45 2.99 10.71
CA TYR A 188 16.74 1.78 10.29
C TYR A 188 16.49 0.90 11.49
N ILE A 189 15.27 0.37 11.62
CA ILE A 189 14.95 -0.67 12.60
C ILE A 189 15.27 -2.01 11.95
N ASP A 190 16.11 -2.85 12.56
CA ASP A 190 16.34 -4.21 12.11
C ASP A 190 15.37 -5.17 12.82
N ASN A 191 14.57 -5.92 12.05
CA ASN A 191 13.62 -6.92 12.59
C ASN A 191 14.31 -8.18 13.17
N SER A 192 15.63 -8.18 13.37
CA SER A 192 16.38 -9.34 13.87
C SER A 192 16.24 -9.60 15.38
N GLU A 193 15.48 -8.79 16.13
CA GLU A 193 15.33 -8.98 17.59
C GLU A 193 14.10 -9.78 18.03
N ASN A 194 13.19 -10.17 17.14
CA ASN A 194 11.94 -10.85 17.52
C ASN A 194 11.86 -12.36 17.18
N SER A 195 12.95 -13.04 16.84
CA SER A 195 12.96 -14.49 16.55
C SER A 195 13.49 -15.38 17.69
N ASN A 196 13.68 -14.85 18.90
CA ASN A 196 14.19 -15.63 20.05
C ASN A 196 13.23 -15.57 21.25
N THR A 197 11.96 -15.97 21.05
CA THR A 197 11.13 -16.51 22.15
C THR A 197 9.93 -17.24 21.55
N GLU A 198 10.11 -18.54 21.27
CA GLU A 198 9.10 -19.59 21.46
C GLU A 198 9.78 -20.80 22.12
#